data_AF-A0A0N1HVM8-F1
#
_entry.id   AF-A0A0N1HVM8-F1
#
_cell.length_a   1.000
_cell.length_b   1.000
_cell.length_c   1.000
_cell.angle_alpha   90.00
_cell.angle_beta   90.00
_cell.angle_gamma   90.00
#
_symmetry.space_group_name_H-M   'P 1'
#
loop_
_entity.id
_entity.type
_entity.pdbx_description
1 polymer ?
#
loop_
_entity_poly.entity_id
_entity_poly.type
_entity_poly.pdbx_seq_one_letter_code
_entity_poly.pdbx_strand_id
1 'polypeptide(L)'
;MRRSSPQFYKLPKNMGVAPRFDTWNEKYEPWEHMKRMGRLAGTGFYIPPEWYSHFRMFPPINHNFQQEKTLNPQNQSEPTQDDTDHLSVERIALRDELSRKSRLVASEGMRYYNIFWVRKPLDRMERQYYELKRKGVPHSVAIKKVLESFYNELTMKKRVAAIQAEEAKLSGKYISMREATVIMGVLAQMQREQLTPHQVALLTKEHRDTTYNGEAFEATVERSAATVDDGASATADGAGEAMSADSLADLLSAESDMDGDAPATTYKVRILDTQQDSVKQLQEAAADHTGSAEWYTGASPVLRMEEKPVSRGSASGKGKK
;
A
#
# COMPACT_ATOMS: atom_id res chain seq x y z
N MET A 1 65.01 -58.91 -15.15
CA MET A 1 63.63 -59.27 -15.57
C MET A 1 62.66 -58.19 -15.11
N ARG A 2 62.24 -57.27 -16.00
CA ARG A 2 61.15 -56.31 -15.72
C ARG A 2 59.82 -56.95 -16.09
N ARG A 3 58.91 -57.13 -15.13
CA ARG A 3 57.55 -57.64 -15.36
C ARG A 3 56.70 -56.53 -15.97
N SER A 4 56.19 -56.73 -17.18
CA SER A 4 55.17 -55.88 -17.79
C SER A 4 53.82 -56.14 -17.09
N SER A 5 53.33 -55.17 -16.33
CA SER A 5 51.96 -55.17 -15.81
C SER A 5 50.97 -54.89 -16.94
N PRO A 6 49.86 -55.63 -17.08
CA PRO A 6 48.86 -55.34 -18.10
C PRO A 6 48.18 -54.00 -17.79
N GLN A 7 48.23 -53.10 -18.77
CA GLN A 7 47.62 -51.77 -18.71
C GLN A 7 46.13 -51.95 -18.98
N PHE A 8 45.32 -52.04 -17.91
CA PHE A 8 43.87 -52.14 -18.04
C PHE A 8 43.31 -50.83 -18.61
N TYR A 9 42.65 -50.90 -19.77
CA TYR A 9 41.93 -49.77 -20.35
C TYR A 9 40.73 -49.41 -19.45
N LYS A 10 40.79 -48.24 -18.81
CA LYS A 10 39.70 -47.72 -17.99
C LYS A 10 38.57 -47.24 -18.91
N LEU A 11 37.46 -47.97 -18.92
CA LEU A 11 36.23 -47.55 -19.59
C LEU A 11 35.30 -46.79 -18.63
N PRO A 12 34.49 -45.84 -19.13
CA PRO A 12 33.42 -45.22 -18.37
C PRO A 12 32.43 -46.27 -17.84
N LYS A 13 31.95 -46.09 -16.61
CA LYS A 13 31.18 -47.09 -15.86
C LYS A 13 29.93 -47.60 -16.58
N ASN A 14 29.23 -46.74 -17.33
CA ASN A 14 27.93 -47.04 -17.94
C ASN A 14 27.99 -47.26 -19.45
N MET A 15 29.18 -47.50 -20.03
CA MET A 15 29.32 -47.71 -21.48
C MET A 15 28.48 -48.88 -22.00
N GLY A 16 28.26 -49.92 -21.19
CA GLY A 16 27.46 -51.09 -21.60
C GLY A 16 25.97 -50.80 -21.81
N VAL A 17 25.45 -49.72 -21.22
CA VAL A 17 24.05 -49.29 -21.33
C VAL A 17 23.92 -47.89 -21.92
N ALA A 18 24.99 -47.36 -22.50
CA ALA A 18 24.96 -46.04 -23.11
C ALA A 18 23.97 -46.04 -24.29
N PRO A 19 23.08 -45.04 -24.37
CA PRO A 19 22.17 -44.92 -25.50
C PRO A 19 22.95 -44.62 -26.78
N ARG A 20 22.35 -44.97 -27.92
CA ARG A 20 22.84 -44.49 -29.21
C ARG A 20 22.41 -43.04 -29.37
N PHE A 21 23.31 -42.10 -29.08
CA PHE A 21 23.01 -40.67 -29.06
C PHE A 21 22.44 -40.13 -30.37
N ASP A 22 22.75 -40.77 -31.50
CA ASP A 22 22.32 -40.27 -32.81
C ASP A 22 20.93 -40.80 -33.23
N THR A 23 20.60 -42.04 -32.86
CA THR A 23 19.43 -42.76 -33.41
C THR A 23 18.36 -43.13 -32.38
N TRP A 24 18.56 -42.81 -31.09
CA TRP A 24 17.59 -43.17 -30.04
C TRP A 24 16.21 -42.54 -30.27
N ASN A 25 16.15 -41.38 -30.95
CA ASN A 25 14.92 -40.65 -31.28
C ASN A 25 14.05 -41.32 -32.34
N GLU A 26 14.65 -42.02 -33.32
CA GLU A 26 13.95 -42.55 -34.50
C GLU A 26 12.80 -43.50 -34.14
N LYS A 27 12.98 -44.28 -33.06
CA LYS A 27 11.95 -45.19 -32.57
C LYS A 27 10.69 -44.47 -32.11
N TYR A 28 10.82 -43.22 -31.66
CA TYR A 28 9.78 -42.42 -31.03
C TYR A 28 9.18 -41.35 -31.95
N GLU A 29 9.63 -41.25 -33.21
CA GLU A 29 9.12 -40.25 -34.15
C GLU A 29 7.63 -40.49 -34.48
N PRO A 30 6.78 -39.43 -34.47
CA PRO A 30 5.35 -39.56 -34.75
C PRO A 30 5.06 -40.13 -36.16
N TRP A 31 5.87 -39.75 -37.14
CA TRP A 31 5.74 -40.23 -38.52
C TRP A 31 5.95 -41.73 -38.66
N GLU A 32 6.86 -42.33 -37.87
CA GLU A 32 7.07 -43.78 -37.87
C GLU A 32 5.87 -44.52 -37.28
N HIS A 33 5.27 -43.99 -36.22
CA HIS A 33 4.05 -44.55 -35.62
C HIS A 33 2.84 -44.44 -36.56
N MET A 34 2.68 -43.30 -37.25
CA MET A 34 1.63 -43.11 -38.23
C MET A 34 1.74 -44.09 -39.40
N LYS A 35 2.94 -44.30 -39.94
CA LYS A 35 3.17 -45.30 -41.01
C LYS A 35 2.89 -46.72 -40.52
N ARG A 36 3.39 -47.10 -39.34
CA ARG A 36 3.20 -48.45 -38.77
C ARG A 36 1.73 -48.72 -38.47
N MET A 37 1.04 -47.76 -37.84
CA MET A 37 -0.38 -47.89 -37.52
C MET A 37 -1.24 -47.89 -38.77
N GLY A 38 -0.90 -47.11 -39.80
CA GLY A 38 -1.64 -47.14 -41.06
C GLY A 38 -1.54 -48.45 -41.80
N ARG A 39 -0.37 -49.10 -41.77
CA ARG A 39 -0.23 -50.48 -42.26
C ARG A 39 -1.03 -51.48 -41.43
N LEU A 40 -1.04 -51.33 -40.10
CA LEU A 40 -1.73 -52.24 -39.18
C LEU A 40 -3.26 -52.12 -39.30
N ALA A 41 -3.81 -50.91 -39.23
CA ALA A 41 -5.23 -50.66 -39.43
C ALA A 41 -5.68 -51.01 -40.86
N GLY A 42 -4.81 -50.82 -41.84
CA GLY A 42 -5.05 -51.20 -43.24
C GLY A 42 -5.19 -52.71 -43.48
N THR A 43 -4.80 -53.55 -42.52
CA THR A 43 -5.04 -55.01 -42.60
C THR A 43 -6.50 -55.39 -42.41
N GLY A 44 -7.32 -54.52 -41.81
CA GLY A 44 -8.71 -54.82 -41.43
C GLY A 44 -8.85 -55.72 -40.19
N PHE A 45 -7.76 -56.28 -39.66
CA PHE A 45 -7.75 -57.16 -38.49
C PHE A 45 -7.43 -56.44 -37.18
N TYR A 46 -7.16 -55.14 -37.24
CA TYR A 46 -6.84 -54.32 -36.07
C TYR A 46 -7.75 -53.09 -36.03
N ILE A 47 -8.47 -52.91 -34.92
CA ILE A 47 -9.32 -51.75 -34.71
C ILE A 47 -8.41 -50.55 -34.42
N PRO A 48 -8.42 -49.50 -35.26
CA PRO A 48 -7.55 -48.36 -35.07
C PRO A 48 -7.87 -47.63 -33.76
N PRO A 49 -6.85 -47.21 -32.99
CA PRO A 49 -7.06 -46.40 -31.81
C PRO A 49 -7.51 -44.99 -32.19
N GLU A 50 -8.16 -44.29 -31.25
CA GLU A 50 -8.76 -42.97 -31.48
C GLU A 50 -7.75 -41.93 -31.97
N TRP A 51 -6.53 -41.93 -31.42
CA TRP A 51 -5.47 -41.01 -31.85
C TRP A 51 -5.14 -41.18 -33.34
N TYR A 52 -5.14 -42.41 -33.86
CA TYR A 52 -4.81 -42.66 -35.27
C TYR A 52 -5.91 -42.10 -36.18
N SER A 53 -7.18 -42.26 -35.80
CA SER A 53 -8.29 -41.66 -36.54
C SER A 53 -8.23 -40.13 -36.57
N HIS A 54 -7.82 -39.51 -35.46
CA HIS A 54 -7.63 -38.05 -35.38
C HIS A 54 -6.44 -37.58 -36.25
N PHE A 55 -5.25 -38.17 -36.07
CA PHE A 55 -4.04 -37.81 -36.81
C PHE A 55 -4.06 -38.22 -38.27
N ARG A 56 -4.97 -39.12 -38.68
CA ARG A 56 -5.23 -39.40 -40.10
C ARG A 56 -5.80 -38.16 -40.80
N MET A 57 -6.66 -37.40 -40.13
CA MET A 57 -7.23 -36.16 -40.66
C MET A 57 -6.29 -34.97 -40.48
N PHE A 58 -5.55 -34.94 -39.37
CA PHE A 58 -4.56 -33.92 -39.05
C PHE A 58 -3.17 -34.54 -38.90
N PRO A 59 -2.45 -34.80 -40.01
CA PRO A 59 -1.11 -35.38 -39.93
C PRO A 59 -0.14 -34.44 -39.20
N PRO A 60 0.90 -34.97 -38.53
CA PRO A 60 1.92 -34.16 -37.88
C PRO A 60 2.71 -33.31 -38.89
N ILE A 61 3.49 -32.34 -38.39
CA ILE A 61 4.25 -31.39 -39.23
C ILE A 61 5.33 -32.12 -40.04
N ASN A 62 5.49 -31.74 -41.32
CA ASN A 62 6.41 -32.41 -42.25
C ASN A 62 7.90 -32.06 -42.03
N HIS A 63 8.21 -30.78 -41.79
CA HIS A 63 9.60 -30.27 -41.82
C HIS A 63 10.24 -30.10 -40.45
N ASN A 64 9.74 -30.82 -39.45
CA ASN A 64 10.33 -30.85 -38.12
C ASN A 64 11.36 -31.99 -38.02
N PHE A 65 12.62 -31.68 -38.30
CA PHE A 65 13.72 -32.64 -38.24
C PHE A 65 14.55 -32.43 -36.98
N GLN A 66 14.86 -33.54 -36.30
CA GLN A 66 15.69 -33.54 -35.10
C GLN A 66 17.10 -33.01 -35.37
N GLN A 67 17.70 -32.42 -34.33
CA GLN A 67 19.06 -31.89 -34.41
C GLN A 67 20.08 -33.00 -34.68
N GLU A 68 19.85 -34.22 -34.19
CA GLU A 68 20.73 -35.37 -34.42
C GLU A 68 20.81 -35.76 -35.91
N LYS A 69 19.78 -35.47 -36.71
CA LYS A 69 19.76 -35.75 -38.15
C LYS A 69 20.33 -34.60 -39.00
N THR A 70 20.07 -33.37 -38.60
CA THR A 70 20.42 -32.18 -39.41
C THR A 70 21.75 -31.54 -38.98
N LEU A 71 22.23 -31.86 -37.77
CA LEU A 71 23.47 -31.36 -37.15
C LEU A 71 23.63 -29.83 -37.20
N ASN A 72 22.50 -29.10 -37.21
CA ASN A 72 22.48 -27.64 -37.25
C ASN A 72 21.83 -27.08 -35.99
N PRO A 73 22.60 -26.48 -35.05
CA PRO A 73 22.05 -25.88 -33.84
C PRO A 73 21.26 -24.59 -34.09
N GLN A 74 21.41 -23.95 -35.26
CA GLN A 74 20.67 -22.73 -35.62
C GLN A 74 19.34 -23.03 -36.30
N ASN A 75 19.08 -24.31 -36.62
CA ASN A 75 17.83 -24.69 -37.26
C ASN A 75 16.68 -24.67 -36.25
N GLN A 76 15.68 -23.83 -36.50
CA GLN A 76 14.42 -23.83 -35.75
C GLN A 76 13.53 -24.95 -36.28
N SER A 77 13.78 -26.17 -35.80
CA SER A 77 13.08 -27.36 -36.30
C SER A 77 11.62 -27.42 -35.87
N GLU A 78 11.29 -26.91 -34.68
CA GLU A 78 9.98 -27.04 -34.07
C GLU A 78 9.28 -25.67 -33.97
N PRO A 79 8.15 -25.46 -34.67
CA PRO A 79 7.43 -24.17 -34.59
C PRO A 79 6.80 -23.91 -33.23
N THR A 80 6.62 -24.95 -32.41
CA THR A 80 6.02 -24.85 -31.07
C THR A 80 7.02 -24.43 -29.99
N GLN A 81 8.30 -24.77 -30.17
CA GLN A 81 9.38 -24.54 -29.19
C GLN A 81 10.35 -23.46 -29.67
N ASP A 82 9.97 -22.70 -30.70
CA ASP A 82 10.78 -21.61 -31.19
C ASP A 82 10.71 -20.43 -30.22
N ASP A 83 11.78 -20.27 -29.43
CA ASP A 83 11.95 -19.20 -28.46
C ASP A 83 12.72 -18.00 -29.04
N THR A 84 12.70 -17.79 -30.36
CA THR A 84 13.44 -16.65 -30.92
C THR A 84 12.84 -15.31 -30.54
N ASP A 85 13.73 -14.43 -30.08
CA ASP A 85 13.40 -13.03 -29.80
C ASP A 85 12.90 -12.34 -31.09
N HIS A 86 11.61 -12.04 -31.14
CA HIS A 86 11.00 -11.28 -32.24
C HIS A 86 11.37 -9.78 -32.22
N LEU A 87 12.09 -9.33 -31.19
CA LEU A 87 12.53 -7.94 -31.06
C LEU A 87 13.91 -7.76 -31.71
N SER A 88 14.01 -6.82 -32.64
CA SER A 88 15.32 -6.47 -33.21
C SER A 88 16.25 -5.88 -32.15
N VAL A 89 17.57 -6.03 -32.34
CA VAL A 89 18.59 -5.53 -31.42
C VAL A 89 18.42 -4.03 -31.13
N GLU A 90 18.06 -3.24 -32.14
CA GLU A 90 17.80 -1.81 -31.99
C GLU A 90 16.60 -1.52 -31.09
N ARG A 91 15.53 -2.32 -31.22
CA ARG A 91 14.34 -2.19 -30.37
C ARG A 91 14.63 -2.63 -28.95
N ILE A 92 15.42 -3.68 -28.77
CA ILE A 92 15.87 -4.14 -27.45
C ILE A 92 16.67 -3.02 -26.77
N ALA A 93 17.65 -2.43 -27.47
CA ALA A 93 18.46 -1.34 -26.94
C ALA A 93 17.62 -0.11 -26.58
N LEU A 94 16.66 0.28 -27.44
CA LEU A 94 15.75 1.39 -27.16
C LEU A 94 14.88 1.13 -25.93
N ARG A 95 14.27 -0.05 -25.84
CA ARG A 95 13.40 -0.42 -24.71
C ARG A 95 14.20 -0.54 -23.41
N ASP A 96 15.42 -1.06 -23.48
CA ASP A 96 16.36 -1.11 -22.35
C ASP A 96 16.77 0.30 -21.89
N GLU A 97 17.04 1.21 -22.83
CA GLU A 97 17.37 2.60 -22.47
C GLU A 97 16.19 3.33 -21.81
N LEU A 98 14.97 3.17 -22.35
CA LEU A 98 13.76 3.75 -21.78
C LEU A 98 13.43 3.17 -20.40
N SER A 99 13.59 1.86 -20.23
CA SER A 99 13.33 1.15 -18.97
C SER A 99 14.34 1.55 -17.89
N ARG A 100 15.63 1.66 -18.24
CA ARG A 100 16.69 2.12 -17.31
C ARG A 100 16.49 3.56 -16.87
N LYS A 101 16.09 4.45 -17.80
CA LYS A 101 15.79 5.86 -17.47
C LYS A 101 14.54 6.01 -16.61
N SER A 102 13.60 5.07 -16.68
CA SER A 102 12.36 5.12 -15.91
C SER A 102 11.85 3.73 -15.53
N ARG A 103 12.22 3.29 -14.31
CA ARG A 103 11.75 2.00 -13.77
C ARG A 103 10.22 1.89 -13.71
N LEU A 104 9.52 3.01 -13.51
CA LEU A 104 8.06 3.04 -13.49
C LEU A 104 7.48 2.57 -14.83
N VAL A 105 8.00 3.09 -15.96
CA VAL A 105 7.59 2.69 -17.31
C VAL A 105 7.82 1.19 -17.54
N ALA A 106 8.94 0.66 -17.04
CA ALA A 106 9.28 -0.76 -17.17
C ALA A 106 8.32 -1.67 -16.37
N SER A 107 7.95 -1.22 -15.17
CA SER A 107 7.08 -2.01 -14.27
C SER A 107 5.59 -1.89 -14.59
N GLU A 108 5.18 -0.82 -15.29
CA GLU A 108 3.78 -0.53 -15.56
C GLU A 108 3.23 -1.49 -16.64
N GLY A 109 2.19 -2.24 -16.27
CA GLY A 109 1.58 -3.30 -17.10
C GLY A 109 2.14 -4.70 -16.88
N MET A 110 3.24 -4.86 -16.13
CA MET A 110 3.85 -6.17 -15.84
C MET A 110 4.35 -6.32 -14.39
N ARG A 111 3.80 -5.55 -13.44
CA ARG A 111 4.34 -5.44 -12.07
C ARG A 111 4.36 -6.75 -11.29
N TYR A 112 3.36 -7.62 -11.48
CA TYR A 112 3.24 -8.92 -10.80
C TYR A 112 3.21 -10.06 -11.81
N TYR A 113 2.31 -9.96 -12.78
CA TYR A 113 2.24 -10.84 -13.94
C TYR A 113 2.14 -9.98 -15.20
N ASN A 114 2.42 -10.59 -16.35
CA ASN A 114 2.26 -9.93 -17.64
C ASN A 114 0.78 -9.75 -17.98
N ILE A 115 0.26 -8.54 -17.86
CA ILE A 115 -1.11 -8.23 -18.28
C ILE A 115 -1.06 -7.87 -19.78
N PHE A 116 -1.25 -8.86 -20.64
CA PHE A 116 -1.03 -8.71 -22.08
C PHE A 116 -2.13 -7.93 -22.81
N TRP A 117 -3.36 -7.87 -22.27
CA TRP A 117 -4.47 -7.14 -22.91
C TRP A 117 -4.47 -5.62 -22.63
N VAL A 118 -3.58 -5.14 -21.75
CA VAL A 118 -3.46 -3.71 -21.45
C VAL A 118 -2.33 -3.11 -22.29
N ARG A 119 -2.56 -1.91 -22.82
CA ARG A 119 -1.51 -1.16 -23.52
C ARG A 119 -0.42 -0.73 -22.54
N LYS A 120 0.79 -1.24 -22.72
CA LYS A 120 1.93 -0.92 -21.86
C LYS A 120 2.49 0.46 -22.21
N PRO A 121 2.91 1.27 -21.22
CA PRO A 121 3.53 2.57 -21.50
C PRO A 121 4.78 2.45 -22.35
N LEU A 122 5.56 1.38 -22.19
CA LEU A 122 6.76 1.13 -22.98
C LEU A 122 6.45 1.03 -24.48
N ASP A 123 5.35 0.38 -24.87
CA ASP A 123 4.92 0.27 -26.28
C ASP A 123 4.43 1.62 -26.83
N ARG A 124 3.71 2.39 -26.00
CA ARG A 124 3.26 3.74 -26.36
C ARG A 124 4.43 4.70 -26.56
N MET A 125 5.41 4.66 -25.67
CA MET A 125 6.62 5.48 -25.71
C MET A 125 7.51 5.11 -26.89
N GLU A 126 7.66 3.82 -27.18
CA GLU A 126 8.37 3.34 -28.38
C GLU A 126 7.72 3.88 -29.66
N ARG A 127 6.37 3.85 -29.76
CA ARG A 127 5.64 4.43 -30.88
C ARG A 127 5.88 5.94 -31.03
N GLN A 128 5.82 6.69 -29.93
CA GLN A 128 6.08 8.13 -29.92
C GLN A 128 7.53 8.44 -30.30
N TYR A 129 8.47 7.63 -29.82
CA TYR A 129 9.88 7.76 -30.18
C TYR A 129 10.09 7.61 -31.69
N TYR A 130 9.52 6.58 -32.32
CA TYR A 130 9.62 6.41 -33.77
C TYR A 130 8.93 7.54 -34.54
N GLU A 131 7.82 8.09 -34.02
CA GLU A 131 7.19 9.25 -34.62
C GLU A 131 8.10 10.49 -34.59
N LEU A 132 8.83 10.71 -33.50
CA LEU A 132 9.82 11.80 -33.39
C LEU A 132 11.04 11.55 -34.29
N LYS A 133 11.51 10.30 -34.39
CA LYS A 133 12.59 9.93 -35.31
C LYS A 133 12.20 10.16 -36.77
N ARG A 134 10.95 9.84 -37.14
CA ARG A 134 10.41 10.14 -38.48
C ARG A 134 10.37 11.64 -38.78
N LYS A 135 10.21 12.48 -37.77
CA LYS A 135 10.27 13.95 -37.86
C LYS A 135 11.72 14.49 -37.84
N GLY A 136 12.74 13.63 -37.84
CA GLY A 136 14.15 14.04 -37.85
C GLY A 136 14.72 14.46 -36.49
N VAL A 137 14.01 14.22 -35.39
CA VAL A 137 14.50 14.57 -34.04
C VAL A 137 15.68 13.68 -33.65
N PRO A 138 16.79 14.22 -33.10
CA PRO A 138 17.91 13.41 -32.65
C PRO A 138 17.52 12.49 -31.49
N HIS A 139 18.18 11.33 -31.41
CA HIS A 139 17.81 10.24 -30.51
C HIS A 139 17.73 10.65 -29.02
N SER A 140 18.74 11.37 -28.53
CA SER A 140 18.78 11.83 -27.13
C SER A 140 17.64 12.79 -26.78
N VAL A 141 17.28 13.69 -27.70
CA VAL A 141 16.18 14.65 -27.52
C VAL A 141 14.83 13.94 -27.63
N ALA A 142 14.69 12.98 -28.55
CA ALA A 142 13.47 12.19 -28.69
C ALA A 142 13.16 11.41 -27.41
N ILE A 143 14.16 10.74 -26.81
CA ILE A 143 13.96 10.01 -25.56
C ILE A 143 13.56 10.93 -24.41
N LYS A 144 14.24 12.08 -24.27
CA LYS A 144 13.89 13.07 -23.23
C LYS A 144 12.45 13.54 -23.38
N LYS A 145 12.03 13.90 -24.59
CA LYS A 145 10.67 14.38 -24.88
C LYS A 145 9.59 13.33 -24.59
N VAL A 146 9.87 12.07 -24.92
CA VAL A 146 8.95 10.94 -24.64
C VAL A 146 8.83 10.70 -23.13
N LEU A 147 9.95 10.72 -22.40
CA LEU A 147 9.95 10.59 -20.93
C LEU A 147 9.25 11.78 -20.25
N GLU A 148 9.49 13.00 -20.73
CA GLU A 148 8.83 14.20 -20.21
C GLU A 148 7.31 14.12 -20.39
N SER A 149 6.83 13.68 -21.56
CA SER A 149 5.40 13.43 -21.78
C SER A 149 4.84 12.41 -20.79
N PHE A 150 5.57 11.32 -20.50
CA PHE A 150 5.15 10.31 -19.53
C PHE A 150 5.07 10.89 -18.11
N TYR A 151 6.09 11.64 -17.68
CA TYR A 151 6.08 12.25 -16.36
C TYR A 151 5.02 13.33 -16.21
N ASN A 152 4.72 14.09 -17.27
CA ASN A 152 3.63 15.08 -17.26
C ASN A 152 2.25 14.40 -17.10
N GLU A 153 2.02 13.27 -17.76
CA GLU A 153 0.81 12.48 -17.54
C GLU A 153 0.74 11.93 -16.11
N LEU A 154 1.88 11.48 -15.58
CA LEU A 154 1.96 10.94 -14.22
C LEU A 154 1.74 12.03 -13.15
N THR A 155 2.28 13.23 -13.34
CA THR A 155 2.07 14.36 -12.42
C THR A 155 0.61 14.79 -12.42
N MET A 156 -0.04 14.82 -13.58
CA MET A 156 -1.49 15.08 -13.67
C MET A 156 -2.30 14.04 -12.91
N LYS A 157 -2.00 12.73 -13.09
CA LYS A 157 -2.67 11.65 -12.34
C LYS A 157 -2.47 11.81 -10.83
N LYS A 158 -1.24 12.10 -10.38
CA LYS A 158 -0.94 12.32 -8.96
C LYS A 158 -1.63 13.55 -8.40
N ARG A 159 -1.72 14.64 -9.18
CA ARG A 159 -2.42 15.86 -8.77
C ARG A 159 -3.91 15.63 -8.60
N VAL A 160 -4.54 14.92 -9.54
CA VAL A 160 -5.95 14.53 -9.40
C VAL A 160 -6.15 13.66 -8.17
N ALA A 161 -5.27 12.68 -7.94
CA ALA A 161 -5.32 11.86 -6.74
C ALA A 161 -5.14 12.68 -5.45
N ALA A 162 -4.30 13.71 -5.46
CA ALA A 162 -4.10 14.60 -4.31
C ALA A 162 -5.35 15.46 -4.03
N ILE A 163 -5.97 16.02 -5.07
CA ILE A 163 -7.23 16.78 -4.94
C ILE A 163 -8.34 15.89 -4.37
N GLN A 164 -8.50 14.69 -4.93
CA GLN A 164 -9.47 13.72 -4.42
C GLN A 164 -9.13 13.26 -3.01
N ALA A 165 -7.85 13.13 -2.66
CA ALA A 165 -7.43 12.78 -1.31
C ALA A 165 -7.70 13.91 -0.30
N GLU A 166 -7.57 15.18 -0.70
CA GLU A 166 -7.94 16.32 0.13
C GLU A 166 -9.45 16.35 0.40
N GLU A 167 -10.27 16.22 -0.64
CA GLU A 167 -11.73 16.10 -0.51
C GLU A 167 -12.12 14.89 0.37
N ALA A 168 -11.47 13.75 0.17
CA ALA A 168 -11.69 12.54 0.95
C ALA A 168 -11.34 12.73 2.43
N LYS A 169 -10.26 13.44 2.76
CA LYS A 169 -9.89 13.78 4.14
C LYS A 169 -10.93 14.70 4.77
N LEU A 170 -11.34 15.75 4.06
CA LEU A 170 -12.35 16.70 4.53
C LEU A 170 -13.74 16.04 4.72
N SER A 171 -14.02 14.93 4.00
CA SER A 171 -15.24 14.15 4.22
C SER A 171 -15.32 13.45 5.58
N GLY A 172 -14.20 13.37 6.33
CA GLY A 172 -14.11 12.75 7.66
C GLY A 172 -14.16 11.22 7.66
N LYS A 173 -14.28 10.56 6.50
CA LYS A 173 -14.37 9.09 6.39
C LYS A 173 -13.05 8.41 6.04
N TYR A 174 -12.17 9.12 5.34
CA TYR A 174 -10.90 8.58 4.87
C TYR A 174 -9.77 9.04 5.76
N ILE A 175 -8.82 8.13 5.96
CA ILE A 175 -7.76 8.28 6.95
C ILE A 175 -6.41 8.39 6.24
N SER A 176 -5.62 9.34 6.69
CA SER A 176 -4.23 9.57 6.30
C SER A 176 -3.27 8.86 7.25
N MET A 177 -1.97 8.92 6.96
CA MET A 177 -0.96 8.36 7.86
C MET A 177 -0.96 9.01 9.25
N ARG A 178 -1.36 10.28 9.40
CA ARG A 178 -1.44 10.94 10.71
C ARG A 178 -2.48 10.26 11.60
N GLU A 179 -3.73 10.10 11.16
CA GLU A 179 -4.71 9.40 11.99
C GLU A 179 -4.45 7.88 12.07
N ALA A 180 -3.83 7.28 11.04
CA ALA A 180 -3.43 5.86 11.11
C ALA A 180 -2.41 5.59 12.22
N THR A 181 -1.50 6.53 12.54
CA THR A 181 -0.58 6.36 13.68
C THR A 181 -1.31 6.35 15.02
N VAL A 182 -2.43 7.07 15.14
CA VAL A 182 -3.28 7.01 16.34
C VAL A 182 -3.91 5.63 16.48
N ILE A 183 -4.47 5.07 15.39
CA ILE A 183 -5.03 3.71 15.39
C ILE A 183 -3.96 2.68 15.77
N MET A 184 -2.77 2.77 15.17
CA MET A 184 -1.66 1.88 15.50
C MET A 184 -1.20 2.05 16.95
N GLY A 185 -1.23 3.28 17.48
CA GLY A 185 -0.95 3.57 18.89
C GLY A 185 -1.93 2.87 19.82
N VAL A 186 -3.24 2.97 19.55
CA VAL A 186 -4.29 2.28 20.33
C VAL A 186 -4.11 0.76 20.26
N LEU A 187 -3.88 0.20 19.07
CA LEU A 187 -3.64 -1.23 18.91
C LEU A 187 -2.38 -1.70 19.66
N ALA A 188 -1.30 -0.90 19.62
CA ALA A 188 -0.08 -1.19 20.34
C ALA A 188 -0.28 -1.10 21.87
N GLN A 189 -1.06 -0.14 22.36
CA GLN A 189 -1.40 -0.03 23.77
C GLN A 189 -2.22 -1.25 24.22
N MET A 190 -3.28 -1.60 23.48
CA MET A 190 -4.08 -2.80 23.75
C MET A 190 -3.24 -4.08 23.78
N GLN A 191 -2.29 -4.22 22.85
CA GLN A 191 -1.42 -5.39 22.79
C GLN A 191 -0.40 -5.43 23.95
N ARG A 192 0.19 -4.29 24.32
CA ARG A 192 1.20 -4.20 25.37
C ARG A 192 0.60 -4.43 26.76
N GLU A 193 -0.54 -3.82 27.02
CA GLU A 193 -1.19 -3.83 28.33
C GLU A 193 -2.17 -5.01 28.50
N GLN A 194 -2.44 -5.77 27.42
CA GLN A 194 -3.41 -6.87 27.39
C GLN A 194 -4.75 -6.50 28.03
N LEU A 195 -5.26 -5.33 27.66
CA LEU A 195 -6.44 -4.72 28.28
C LEU A 195 -7.66 -5.64 28.19
N THR A 196 -8.38 -5.75 29.30
CA THR A 196 -9.67 -6.45 29.33
C THR A 196 -10.72 -5.68 28.53
N PRO A 197 -11.76 -6.35 27.99
CA PRO A 197 -12.82 -5.67 27.24
C PRO A 197 -13.49 -4.52 28.01
N HIS A 198 -13.57 -4.61 29.34
CA HIS A 198 -14.10 -3.53 30.17
C HIS A 198 -13.18 -2.30 30.19
N GLN A 199 -11.86 -2.50 30.33
CA GLN A 199 -10.87 -1.41 30.25
C GLN A 199 -10.86 -0.75 28.87
N VAL A 200 -11.03 -1.53 27.79
CA VAL A 200 -11.19 -0.99 26.44
C VAL A 200 -12.46 -0.14 26.33
N ALA A 201 -13.56 -0.56 26.94
CA ALA A 201 -14.80 0.22 26.97
C ALA A 201 -14.65 1.54 27.75
N LEU A 202 -13.81 1.61 28.77
CA LEU A 202 -13.48 2.85 29.48
C LEU A 202 -12.59 3.75 28.60
N LEU A 203 -11.51 3.20 28.06
CA LEU A 203 -10.58 3.90 27.16
C LEU A 203 -11.30 4.51 25.95
N THR A 204 -12.25 3.78 25.37
CA THR A 204 -13.06 4.29 24.24
C THR A 204 -14.00 5.43 24.63
N LYS A 205 -14.53 5.44 25.86
CA LYS A 205 -15.33 6.57 26.37
C LYS A 205 -14.45 7.79 26.59
N GLU A 206 -13.30 7.62 27.24
CA GLU A 206 -12.33 8.69 27.48
C GLU A 206 -11.82 9.30 26.15
N HIS A 207 -11.47 8.46 25.17
CA HIS A 207 -11.10 8.94 23.84
C HIS A 207 -12.24 9.64 23.12
N ARG A 208 -13.49 9.19 23.29
CA ARG A 208 -14.64 9.89 22.74
C ARG A 208 -14.79 11.26 23.38
N ASP A 209 -14.72 11.34 24.69
CA ASP A 209 -14.90 12.61 25.40
C ASP A 209 -13.80 13.61 25.06
N THR A 210 -12.54 13.17 24.98
CA THR A 210 -11.41 14.00 24.51
C THR A 210 -11.56 14.45 23.06
N THR A 211 -12.03 13.57 22.16
CA THR A 211 -12.22 13.93 20.74
C THR A 211 -13.36 14.94 20.54
N TYR A 212 -14.46 14.82 21.28
CA TYR A 212 -15.61 15.73 21.12
C TYR A 212 -15.45 17.04 21.90
N ASN A 213 -15.02 16.96 23.15
CA ASN A 213 -15.04 18.07 24.10
C ASN A 213 -13.64 18.63 24.42
N GLY A 214 -12.57 18.07 23.84
CA GLY A 214 -11.20 18.50 24.10
C GLY A 214 -11.00 19.98 23.78
N GLU A 215 -10.31 20.70 24.66
CA GLU A 215 -10.02 22.12 24.49
C GLU A 215 -8.66 22.33 23.79
N ALA A 216 -8.46 23.49 23.16
CA ALA A 216 -7.20 23.84 22.50
C ALA A 216 -6.03 24.06 23.48
N PHE A 217 -6.34 24.37 24.74
CA PHE A 217 -5.36 24.72 25.76
C PHE A 217 -5.56 23.85 26.99
N GLU A 218 -4.47 23.35 27.55
CA GLU A 218 -4.44 22.61 28.81
C GLU A 218 -3.66 23.43 29.84
N ALA A 219 -4.30 23.71 30.97
CA ALA A 219 -3.69 24.40 32.09
C ALA A 219 -3.09 23.38 33.06
N THR A 220 -1.76 23.33 33.12
CA THR A 220 -1.04 22.54 34.13
C THR A 220 -0.76 23.43 35.34
N VAL A 221 -1.18 22.98 36.53
CA VAL A 221 -0.98 23.71 37.78
C VAL A 221 0.14 23.06 38.55
N GLU A 222 1.29 23.74 38.60
CA GLU A 222 2.42 23.35 39.46
C GLU A 222 2.25 24.02 40.83
N ARG A 223 1.97 23.22 41.87
CA ARG A 223 1.93 23.69 43.26
C ARG A 223 3.33 23.59 43.85
N SER A 224 3.95 24.73 44.15
CA SER A 224 5.17 24.79 44.96
C SER A 224 4.82 25.21 46.37
N ALA A 225 5.01 24.32 47.35
CA ALA A 225 5.06 24.70 48.74
C ALA A 225 6.36 25.49 48.97
N ALA A 226 6.27 26.70 49.52
CA ALA A 226 7.45 27.40 49.98
C ALA A 226 7.98 26.66 51.22
N THR A 227 8.96 25.78 51.03
CA THR A 227 9.81 25.36 52.14
C THR A 227 10.56 26.59 52.60
N VAL A 228 10.37 26.96 53.86
CA VAL A 228 11.18 27.97 54.54
C VAL A 228 12.65 27.56 54.33
N ASP A 229 13.40 28.46 53.71
CA ASP A 229 14.82 28.34 53.44
C ASP A 229 15.54 28.31 54.80
N ASP A 230 15.84 27.11 55.30
CA ASP A 230 16.87 26.94 56.32
C ASP A 230 17.93 26.00 55.73
N GLY A 231 19.11 26.56 55.52
CA GLY A 231 20.13 25.98 54.68
C GLY A 231 20.72 24.70 55.26
N ALA A 232 20.68 23.60 54.50
CA ALA A 232 21.74 22.60 54.40
C ALA A 232 21.43 21.54 53.33
N SER A 233 22.15 21.64 52.21
CA SER A 233 22.77 20.54 51.44
C SER A 233 22.29 19.07 51.64
N ALA A 234 21.84 18.51 50.51
CA ALA A 234 22.19 17.20 49.94
C ALA A 234 21.33 15.93 50.21
N THR A 235 20.69 15.51 49.10
CA THR A 235 20.66 14.16 48.49
C THR A 235 19.82 13.02 49.07
N ALA A 236 18.84 12.63 48.21
CA ALA A 236 18.60 11.29 47.65
C ALA A 236 17.54 10.36 48.28
N ASP A 237 16.63 9.98 47.38
CA ASP A 237 15.90 8.72 47.24
C ASP A 237 15.10 8.15 48.41
N GLY A 238 13.79 8.04 48.20
CA GLY A 238 12.90 7.24 49.02
C GLY A 238 11.47 7.22 48.49
N ALA A 239 11.22 6.26 47.59
CA ALA A 239 9.99 5.48 47.41
C ALA A 239 8.61 6.13 47.62
N GLY A 240 7.75 5.95 46.61
CA GLY A 240 6.32 6.16 46.74
C GLY A 240 5.72 5.36 47.90
N GLU A 241 5.32 6.08 48.94
CA GLU A 241 4.36 5.62 49.93
C GLU A 241 3.03 6.29 49.62
N ALA A 242 2.03 5.46 49.35
CA ALA A 242 0.64 5.87 49.30
C ALA A 242 0.30 6.52 50.65
N MET A 243 0.05 7.83 50.64
CA MET A 243 -0.37 8.57 51.84
C MET A 243 -1.65 7.91 52.37
N SER A 244 -1.54 7.27 53.53
CA SER A 244 -2.65 6.62 54.24
C SER A 244 -3.64 7.67 54.73
N ALA A 245 -4.93 7.35 54.70
CA ALA A 245 -6.01 8.23 55.14
C ALA A 245 -5.85 8.71 56.60
N ASP A 246 -5.16 7.92 57.44
CA ASP A 246 -4.82 8.30 58.81
C ASP A 246 -3.78 9.43 58.88
N SER A 247 -2.84 9.51 57.91
CA SER A 247 -1.89 10.63 57.83
C SER A 247 -2.54 11.91 57.29
N LEU A 248 -3.63 11.80 56.51
CA LEU A 248 -4.45 12.95 56.11
C LEU A 248 -5.33 13.44 57.27
N ALA A 249 -5.83 12.55 58.12
CA ALA A 249 -6.62 12.91 59.29
C ALA A 249 -5.79 13.64 60.36
N ASP A 250 -4.53 13.24 60.54
CA ASP A 250 -3.60 13.89 61.47
C ASP A 250 -3.19 15.29 60.97
N LEU A 251 -3.05 15.45 59.66
CA LEU A 251 -2.70 16.73 59.03
C LEU A 251 -3.87 17.74 59.03
N LEU A 252 -5.11 17.25 58.95
CA LEU A 252 -6.33 18.07 59.11
C LEU A 252 -6.63 18.39 60.57
N SER A 253 -6.22 17.52 61.50
CA SER A 253 -6.36 17.75 62.94
C SER A 253 -5.33 18.75 63.46
N ALA A 254 -4.15 18.84 62.83
CA ALA A 254 -3.18 19.92 63.06
C ALA A 254 -3.63 21.29 62.49
N GLU A 255 -4.60 21.30 61.58
CA GLU A 255 -5.15 22.53 60.97
C GLU A 255 -6.25 23.18 61.83
N SER A 256 -6.81 22.47 62.81
CA SER A 256 -7.88 23.00 63.68
C SER A 256 -7.40 23.83 64.88
N ASP A 257 -6.10 23.89 65.16
CA ASP A 257 -5.51 24.66 66.27
C ASP A 257 -4.29 25.49 65.82
N MET A 258 -4.44 26.40 64.84
CA MET A 258 -3.40 27.39 64.54
C MET A 258 -3.98 28.75 64.11
N ASP A 259 -4.18 29.63 65.11
CA ASP A 259 -4.09 31.07 64.92
C ASP A 259 -2.60 31.44 64.76
N GLY A 260 -2.16 31.73 63.53
CA GLY A 260 -0.87 32.38 63.26
C GLY A 260 0.01 31.73 62.17
N ASP A 261 0.05 32.42 61.01
CA ASP A 261 1.16 32.44 60.03
C ASP A 261 1.66 31.11 59.43
N ALA A 262 0.91 30.57 58.46
CA ALA A 262 1.34 29.44 57.62
C ALA A 262 1.94 29.92 56.28
N PRO A 263 2.93 29.21 55.70
CA PRO A 263 3.63 29.65 54.48
C PRO A 263 2.67 29.71 53.28
N ALA A 264 2.70 30.85 52.59
CA ALA A 264 1.86 31.09 51.41
C ALA A 264 2.12 30.04 50.31
N THR A 265 1.19 29.10 50.15
CA THR A 265 1.17 28.19 48.98
C THR A 265 1.06 29.01 47.71
N THR A 266 2.10 28.97 46.88
CA THR A 266 2.13 29.71 45.61
C THR A 266 1.84 28.73 44.47
N TYR A 267 0.80 29.01 43.70
CA TYR A 267 0.43 28.23 42.51
C TYR A 267 1.03 28.89 41.26
N LYS A 268 1.78 28.11 40.47
CA LYS A 268 2.21 28.52 39.12
C LYS A 268 1.34 27.78 38.10
N VAL A 269 0.53 28.52 37.37
CA VAL A 269 -0.29 27.97 36.28
C VAL A 269 0.45 28.16 34.96
N ARG A 270 0.70 27.07 34.23
CA ARG A 270 1.25 27.08 32.87
C ARG A 270 0.18 26.59 31.91
N ILE A 271 -0.25 27.47 31.02
CA ILE A 271 -1.18 27.15 29.93
C ILE A 271 -0.35 26.72 28.74
N LEU A 272 -0.57 25.51 28.25
CA LEU A 272 0.11 24.93 27.08
C LEU A 272 -0.93 24.54 26.03
N ASP A 273 -0.52 24.59 24.76
CA ASP A 273 -1.35 24.12 23.65
C ASP A 273 -1.48 22.59 23.73
N THR A 274 -2.70 22.07 23.55
CA THR A 274 -2.93 20.63 23.51
C THR A 274 -2.43 20.05 22.19
N GLN A 275 -1.83 18.86 22.25
CA GLN A 275 -1.28 18.17 21.07
C GLN A 275 -2.33 17.41 20.26
N GLN A 276 -3.59 17.37 20.72
CA GLN A 276 -4.65 16.53 20.15
C GLN A 276 -5.73 17.38 19.48
N ASP A 277 -6.19 16.92 18.32
CA ASP A 277 -7.24 17.55 17.54
C ASP A 277 -8.62 17.20 18.15
N SER A 278 -9.56 18.16 18.22
CA SER A 278 -10.92 17.93 18.72
C SER A 278 -12.01 18.55 17.84
N VAL A 279 -13.26 18.09 17.99
CA VAL A 279 -14.43 18.64 17.27
C VAL A 279 -14.71 20.08 17.71
N LYS A 280 -14.52 20.39 19.00
CA LYS A 280 -14.69 21.75 19.54
C LYS A 280 -13.68 22.73 18.92
N GLN A 281 -12.41 22.32 18.81
CA GLN A 281 -11.39 23.11 18.11
C GLN A 281 -11.75 23.34 16.63
N LEU A 282 -12.34 22.34 15.96
CA LEU A 282 -12.80 22.48 14.58
C LEU A 282 -13.97 23.46 14.46
N GLN A 283 -14.88 23.50 15.43
CA GLN A 283 -15.95 24.50 15.49
C GLN A 283 -15.41 25.91 15.72
N GLU A 284 -14.41 26.07 16.61
CA GLU A 284 -13.74 27.34 16.85
C GLU A 284 -13.00 27.85 15.61
N ALA A 285 -12.32 26.97 14.89
CA ALA A 285 -11.66 27.28 13.63
C ALA A 285 -12.67 27.67 12.53
N ALA A 286 -13.84 27.04 12.47
CA ALA A 286 -14.90 27.41 11.51
C ALA A 286 -15.52 28.79 11.79
N ALA A 287 -15.40 29.28 13.03
CA ALA A 287 -15.85 30.61 13.45
C ALA A 287 -14.74 31.66 13.41
N ASP A 288 -13.60 31.39 12.75
CA ASP A 288 -12.40 32.24 12.74
C ASP A 288 -11.93 32.65 14.15
N HIS A 289 -12.10 31.77 15.14
CA HIS A 289 -11.84 32.03 16.56
C HIS A 289 -12.62 33.21 17.18
N THR A 290 -13.67 33.70 16.51
CA THR A 290 -14.50 34.80 17.01
C THR A 290 -15.59 34.36 17.99
N GLY A 291 -15.84 33.05 18.09
CA GLY A 291 -16.92 32.48 18.92
C GLY A 291 -18.32 32.73 18.37
N SER A 292 -18.45 33.35 17.18
CA SER A 292 -19.73 33.64 16.53
C SER A 292 -19.79 33.05 15.13
N ALA A 293 -20.95 32.53 14.72
CA ALA A 293 -21.15 31.95 13.39
C ALA A 293 -21.35 33.00 12.28
N GLU A 294 -21.60 34.26 12.65
CA GLU A 294 -21.99 35.34 11.73
C GLU A 294 -20.81 36.26 11.39
N TRP A 295 -19.66 35.69 11.02
CA TRP A 295 -18.49 36.48 10.63
C TRP A 295 -18.47 36.83 9.13
N TYR A 296 -19.17 36.07 8.28
CA TYR A 296 -19.18 36.27 6.83
C TYR A 296 -20.13 37.40 6.41
N THR A 297 -19.58 38.54 5.98
CA THR A 297 -20.34 39.72 5.53
C THR A 297 -20.67 39.74 4.03
N GLY A 298 -20.31 38.69 3.29
CA GLY A 298 -20.61 38.59 1.86
C GLY A 298 -22.09 38.32 1.59
N ALA A 299 -22.53 38.56 0.35
CA ALA A 299 -23.92 38.30 -0.03
C ALA A 299 -24.29 36.81 0.16
N SER A 300 -25.32 36.55 0.96
CA SER A 300 -25.83 35.23 1.31
C SER A 300 -27.37 35.25 1.31
N PRO A 301 -28.06 34.15 0.98
CA PRO A 301 -29.52 34.10 1.03
C PRO A 301 -30.05 34.30 2.46
N VAL A 302 -30.88 35.32 2.65
CA VAL A 302 -31.60 35.57 3.92
C VAL A 302 -32.87 34.72 3.94
N LEU A 303 -32.92 33.72 4.81
CA LEU A 303 -34.15 32.97 5.08
C LEU A 303 -35.05 33.80 6.01
N ARG A 304 -36.07 34.46 5.46
CA ARG A 304 -37.17 35.02 6.26
C ARG A 304 -38.07 33.87 6.71
N MET A 305 -37.85 33.37 7.92
CA MET A 305 -38.83 32.55 8.62
C MET A 305 -40.00 33.46 8.98
N GLU A 306 -41.15 33.34 8.31
CA GLU A 306 -42.37 34.03 8.75
C GLU A 306 -42.76 33.50 10.13
N GLU A 307 -42.66 34.35 11.15
CA GLU A 307 -43.21 34.07 12.46
C GLU A 307 -44.72 33.84 12.31
N LYS A 308 -45.15 32.61 12.60
CA LYS A 308 -46.56 32.24 12.68
C LYS A 308 -47.25 33.24 13.63
N PRO A 309 -48.29 33.97 13.21
CA PRO A 309 -48.91 34.95 14.09
C PRO A 309 -49.55 34.23 15.26
N VAL A 310 -49.05 34.54 16.47
CA VAL A 310 -49.69 34.17 17.74
C VAL A 310 -51.06 34.84 17.75
N SER A 311 -52.13 34.04 17.60
CA SER A 311 -53.49 34.53 17.78
C SER A 311 -53.69 34.91 19.24
N ARG A 312 -53.47 36.18 19.56
CA ARG A 312 -53.97 36.78 20.80
C ARG A 312 -55.49 36.70 20.79
N GLY A 313 -56.05 35.88 21.68
CA GLY A 313 -57.48 35.86 21.93
C GLY A 313 -57.97 37.24 22.36
N SER A 314 -59.02 37.73 21.69
CA SER A 314 -59.80 38.87 22.16
C SER A 314 -61.16 38.37 22.66
N ALA A 315 -61.31 38.31 23.99
CA ALA A 315 -62.61 38.35 24.63
C ALA A 315 -63.02 39.82 24.78
N SER A 316 -64.11 40.22 24.12
CA SER A 316 -64.96 41.42 24.35
C SER A 316 -65.90 41.55 23.14
N GLY A 317 -67.22 41.70 23.19
CA GLY A 317 -68.17 41.95 24.27
C GLY A 317 -69.60 41.88 23.68
N LYS A 318 -70.58 41.91 24.58
CA LYS A 318 -72.03 41.77 24.39
C LYS A 318 -72.67 42.66 23.29
N GLY A 319 -73.67 42.10 22.60
CA GLY A 319 -75.04 42.67 22.61
C GLY A 319 -75.71 43.08 21.27
N LYS A 320 -76.98 42.63 21.13
CA LYS A 320 -78.05 42.92 20.12
C LYS A 320 -78.08 41.96 18.93
N LYS A 321 -79.18 41.26 18.59
CA LYS A 321 -80.60 41.28 18.99
C LYS A 321 -81.07 39.86 19.24
#